data_AF-A0A6N8GFR0-F1
#
_entry.id   AF-A0A6N8GFR0-F1
#
_cell.length_a   1.000
_cell.length_b   1.000
_cell.length_c   1.000
_cell.angle_alpha   90.00
_cell.angle_beta   90.00
_cell.angle_gamma   90.00
#
_symmetry.space_group_name_H-M   'P 1'
#
loop_
_entity.id
_entity.type
_entity.pdbx_description
1 polymer ?
#
loop_
_entity_poly.entity_id
_entity_poly.type
_entity_poly.pdbx_seq_one_letter_code
_entity_poly.pdbx_strand_id
1 'polypeptide(L)'
;MRIYVDCDPGIDDALALAYLTAESDVELVGVGSVFGNNFVETTTDNALRLLELYGRPEVPVARGTGRALAQPPRAAKAVHGENGLGDVELPEPAAAPVEQSAAELLVDRARSAPGTVDVLALGPLTNLALALSIEPALPELLGRVVIMGGAVRHPGNTTPWAEANIAADPEAAEAVLGAGFDAALVALDVTMRTVATGAWLDGLSGIAGRRAQTTAEFLRFYTDWYTRVFGVRQCAMHDPLAAAVLLDRELVTDAEEIPVRVELRGEYTRGQTIADLRPNRDLGDQRPAVTLVGGVDGDAFFKRMTDALR
;
A
#
# COMPACT_ATOMS: atom_id res chain seq x y z
N MET A 1 -15.82 -5.23 -8.51
CA MET A 1 -14.49 -4.69 -8.81
C MET A 1 -13.46 -5.79 -8.53
N ARG A 2 -12.58 -6.10 -9.49
CA ARG A 2 -11.57 -7.15 -9.36
C ARG A 2 -10.24 -6.53 -8.95
N ILE A 3 -9.71 -6.91 -7.80
CA ILE A 3 -8.54 -6.25 -7.21
C ILE A 3 -7.45 -7.28 -6.94
N TYR A 4 -6.25 -6.99 -7.41
CA TYR A 4 -5.03 -7.64 -6.95
C TYR A 4 -4.35 -6.71 -5.94
N VAL A 5 -3.99 -7.23 -4.77
CA VAL A 5 -3.28 -6.45 -3.73
C VAL A 5 -1.83 -6.90 -3.71
N ASP A 6 -0.90 -5.98 -3.91
CA ASP A 6 0.54 -6.18 -3.71
C ASP A 6 0.93 -5.49 -2.41
N CYS A 7 1.27 -6.23 -1.36
CA CYS A 7 1.44 -5.68 -0.02
C CYS A 7 2.57 -6.36 0.75
N ASP A 8 3.02 -5.74 1.82
CA ASP A 8 4.03 -6.26 2.74
C ASP A 8 3.48 -6.36 4.17
N PRO A 9 2.43 -7.18 4.41
CA PRO A 9 1.54 -7.06 5.56
C PRO A 9 2.16 -6.63 6.90
N GLY A 10 2.05 -5.33 7.12
CA GLY A 10 2.17 -4.62 8.38
C GLY A 10 0.80 -4.29 9.00
N ILE A 11 0.82 -3.51 10.07
CA ILE A 11 -0.39 -3.07 10.79
C ILE A 11 -1.40 -2.31 9.91
N ASP A 12 -0.96 -1.38 9.07
CA ASP A 12 -1.81 -0.60 8.16
C ASP A 12 -2.27 -1.41 6.94
N ASP A 13 -1.44 -2.29 6.37
CA ASP A 13 -1.88 -3.27 5.37
C ASP A 13 -3.02 -4.15 5.91
N ALA A 14 -2.94 -4.57 7.18
CA ALA A 14 -4.00 -5.34 7.83
C ALA A 14 -5.31 -4.57 7.84
N LEU A 15 -5.28 -3.25 8.08
CA LEU A 15 -6.48 -2.42 7.99
C LEU A 15 -6.98 -2.26 6.54
N ALA A 16 -6.09 -2.20 5.55
CA ALA A 16 -6.48 -2.15 4.14
C ALA A 16 -7.17 -3.45 3.71
N LEU A 17 -6.59 -4.60 4.08
CA LEU A 17 -7.20 -5.92 3.87
C LEU A 17 -8.51 -6.07 4.64
N ALA A 18 -8.58 -5.57 5.87
CA ALA A 18 -9.86 -5.48 6.58
C ALA A 18 -10.84 -4.72 5.69
N TYR A 19 -10.57 -3.46 5.38
CA TYR A 19 -11.47 -2.61 4.58
C TYR A 19 -11.96 -3.31 3.30
N LEU A 20 -11.06 -3.80 2.44
CA LEU A 20 -11.40 -4.45 1.18
C LEU A 20 -12.27 -5.71 1.35
N THR A 21 -12.04 -6.50 2.39
CA THR A 21 -12.76 -7.78 2.58
C THR A 21 -14.18 -7.61 3.12
N ALA A 22 -14.52 -6.43 3.67
CA ALA A 22 -15.89 -6.12 4.09
C ALA A 22 -16.80 -5.66 2.94
N GLU A 23 -16.21 -5.25 1.81
CA GLU A 23 -16.95 -4.67 0.70
C GLU A 23 -17.51 -5.77 -0.20
N SER A 24 -18.84 -5.84 -0.33
CA SER A 24 -19.53 -6.91 -1.09
C SER A 24 -19.20 -6.91 -2.58
N ASP A 25 -18.86 -5.74 -3.10
CA ASP A 25 -18.62 -5.53 -4.52
C ASP A 25 -17.14 -5.72 -4.88
N VAL A 26 -16.30 -6.11 -3.91
CA VAL A 26 -14.87 -6.37 -4.08
C VAL A 26 -14.60 -7.87 -4.23
N GLU A 27 -14.01 -8.23 -5.37
CA GLU A 27 -13.43 -9.54 -5.65
C GLU A 27 -11.90 -9.43 -5.57
N LEU A 28 -11.32 -9.93 -4.48
CA LEU A 28 -9.87 -10.09 -4.38
C LEU A 28 -9.43 -11.28 -5.25
N VAL A 29 -8.79 -11.00 -6.38
CA VAL A 29 -8.35 -12.03 -7.34
C VAL A 29 -6.98 -12.61 -7.02
N GLY A 30 -6.29 -12.01 -6.04
CA GLY A 30 -5.05 -12.48 -5.45
C GLY A 30 -4.40 -11.44 -4.54
N VAL A 31 -3.54 -11.92 -3.66
CA VAL A 31 -2.66 -11.10 -2.81
C VAL A 31 -1.22 -11.52 -3.07
N GLY A 32 -0.38 -10.58 -3.52
CA GLY A 32 1.06 -10.74 -3.64
C GLY A 32 1.75 -10.17 -2.41
N SER A 33 2.53 -10.99 -1.69
CA SER A 33 3.36 -10.47 -0.59
C SER A 33 4.71 -9.96 -1.10
N VAL A 34 5.27 -8.94 -0.47
CA VAL A 34 6.64 -8.44 -0.72
C VAL A 34 7.36 -8.16 0.60
N PHE A 35 8.68 -7.99 0.57
CA PHE A 35 9.44 -7.46 1.70
C PHE A 35 9.13 -5.96 1.90
N GLY A 36 9.33 -5.45 3.12
CA GLY A 36 9.21 -4.02 3.43
C GLY A 36 9.03 -3.80 4.94
N ASN A 37 7.80 -3.81 5.44
CA ASN A 37 7.48 -3.76 6.86
C ASN A 37 8.14 -4.93 7.63
N ASN A 38 8.21 -6.10 6.99
CA ASN A 38 8.98 -7.25 7.46
C ASN A 38 9.64 -8.00 6.28
N PHE A 39 10.35 -9.09 6.57
CA PHE A 39 10.86 -9.99 5.53
C PHE A 39 9.73 -10.76 4.85
N VAL A 40 9.95 -11.16 3.59
CA VAL A 40 8.87 -11.69 2.75
C VAL A 40 8.21 -12.94 3.33
N GLU A 41 8.94 -13.78 4.06
CA GLU A 41 8.40 -14.95 4.74
C GLU A 41 7.33 -14.55 5.75
N THR A 42 7.62 -13.55 6.59
CA THR A 42 6.70 -13.02 7.60
C THR A 42 5.51 -12.34 6.95
N THR A 43 5.74 -11.51 5.92
CA THR A 43 4.65 -10.78 5.25
C THR A 43 3.72 -11.73 4.47
N THR A 44 4.26 -12.83 3.91
CA THR A 44 3.44 -13.91 3.30
C THR A 44 2.57 -14.62 4.33
N ASP A 45 3.16 -15.01 5.47
CA ASP A 45 2.44 -15.68 6.56
C ASP A 45 1.36 -14.76 7.14
N ASN A 46 1.67 -13.47 7.32
CA ASN A 46 0.70 -12.46 7.75
C ASN A 46 -0.44 -12.30 6.74
N ALA A 47 -0.18 -12.25 5.42
CA ALA A 47 -1.23 -12.16 4.41
C ALA A 47 -2.27 -13.29 4.56
N LEU A 48 -1.80 -14.54 4.72
CA LEU A 48 -2.66 -15.71 4.93
C LEU A 48 -3.48 -15.59 6.20
N ARG A 49 -2.84 -15.25 7.33
CA ARG A 49 -3.51 -15.11 8.63
C ARG A 49 -4.55 -13.99 8.63
N LEU A 50 -4.25 -12.87 7.97
CA LEU A 50 -5.16 -11.73 7.87
C LEU A 50 -6.37 -12.05 6.99
N LEU A 51 -6.17 -12.72 5.85
CA LEU A 51 -7.28 -13.19 5.02
C LEU A 51 -8.19 -14.17 5.78
N GLU A 52 -7.62 -15.08 6.58
CA GLU A 52 -8.40 -15.96 7.46
C GLU A 52 -9.14 -15.17 8.56
N LEU A 53 -8.46 -14.25 9.24
CA LEU A 53 -9.05 -13.38 10.26
C LEU A 53 -10.24 -12.59 9.71
N TYR A 54 -10.13 -12.12 8.47
CA TYR A 54 -11.15 -11.32 7.80
C TYR A 54 -12.12 -12.13 6.94
N GLY A 55 -12.12 -13.46 7.08
CA GLY A 55 -13.14 -14.34 6.53
C GLY A 55 -13.05 -14.59 5.03
N ARG A 56 -11.87 -14.40 4.44
CA ARG A 56 -11.59 -14.59 3.00
C ARG A 56 -10.43 -15.59 2.75
N PRO A 57 -10.43 -16.78 3.37
CA PRO A 57 -9.35 -17.77 3.25
C PRO A 57 -9.17 -18.33 1.84
N GLU A 58 -10.17 -18.16 0.96
CA GLU A 58 -10.16 -18.66 -0.41
C GLU A 58 -9.33 -17.81 -1.37
N VAL A 59 -8.94 -16.60 -0.96
CA VAL A 59 -8.16 -15.68 -1.81
C VAL A 59 -6.73 -16.23 -1.97
N PRO A 60 -6.21 -16.40 -3.19
CA PRO A 60 -4.88 -16.94 -3.39
C PRO A 60 -3.82 -15.93 -2.95
N VAL A 61 -2.91 -16.37 -2.07
CA VAL A 61 -1.73 -15.62 -1.66
C VAL A 61 -0.52 -16.14 -2.43
N ALA A 62 0.16 -15.29 -3.17
CA ALA A 62 1.41 -15.61 -3.85
C ALA A 62 2.58 -14.93 -3.14
N ARG A 63 3.64 -15.70 -2.87
CA ARG A 63 4.85 -15.16 -2.29
C ARG A 63 5.63 -14.38 -3.36
N GLY A 64 5.94 -13.12 -3.11
CA GLY A 64 6.78 -12.31 -4.00
C GLY A 64 8.26 -12.34 -3.64
N THR A 65 8.97 -11.30 -4.05
CA THR A 65 10.41 -11.19 -3.81
C THR A 65 10.75 -10.86 -2.35
N GLY A 66 11.86 -11.41 -1.87
CA GLY A 66 12.43 -11.11 -0.55
C GLY A 66 13.43 -9.97 -0.53
N ARG A 67 13.69 -9.32 -1.67
CA ARG A 67 14.68 -8.23 -1.79
C ARG A 67 14.36 -7.28 -2.94
N ALA A 68 14.93 -6.09 -2.84
CA ALA A 68 14.89 -5.08 -3.90
C ALA A 68 15.74 -5.51 -5.11
N LEU A 69 15.53 -4.84 -6.25
CA LEU A 69 16.26 -5.08 -7.50
C LEU A 69 17.76 -4.80 -7.35
N ALA A 70 18.11 -3.71 -6.68
CA ALA A 70 19.50 -3.23 -6.62
C ALA A 70 20.02 -2.96 -5.20
N GLN A 71 19.29 -3.34 -4.14
CA GLN A 71 19.74 -3.16 -2.76
C GLN A 71 19.30 -4.29 -1.81
N PRO A 72 19.99 -4.50 -0.67
CA PRO A 72 19.55 -5.46 0.35
C PRO A 72 18.19 -5.07 0.95
N PRO A 73 17.34 -6.05 1.34
CA PRO A 73 16.08 -5.76 2.00
C PRO A 73 16.32 -5.13 3.38
N ARG A 74 15.35 -4.33 3.81
CA ARG A 74 15.27 -3.77 5.16
C ARG A 74 13.87 -4.03 5.71
N ALA A 75 13.77 -4.24 7.01
CA ALA A 75 12.50 -4.47 7.71
C ALA A 75 12.20 -3.28 8.64
N ALA A 76 10.95 -2.83 8.70
CA ALA A 76 10.50 -1.73 9.55
C ALA A 76 9.93 -2.20 10.91
N LYS A 77 10.57 -3.18 11.55
CA LYS A 77 10.11 -3.80 12.81
C LYS A 77 9.89 -2.82 13.96
N ALA A 78 10.62 -1.70 13.99
CA ALA A 78 10.41 -0.65 15.00
C ALA A 78 9.02 0.00 14.92
N VAL A 79 8.37 -0.06 13.75
CA VAL A 79 7.06 0.53 13.47
C VAL A 79 5.96 -0.54 13.54
N HIS A 80 6.23 -1.75 13.06
CA HIS A 80 5.21 -2.82 12.92
C HIS A 80 5.37 -3.99 13.91
N GLY A 81 6.36 -3.98 14.79
CA GLY A 81 6.66 -5.10 15.70
C GLY A 81 7.52 -6.19 15.04
N GLU A 82 7.95 -7.17 15.84
CA GLU A 82 8.81 -8.25 15.35
C GLU A 82 8.08 -9.16 14.36
N ASN A 83 6.78 -9.40 14.59
CA ASN A 83 5.94 -10.18 13.68
C ASN A 83 5.25 -9.35 12.59
N GLY A 84 5.44 -8.02 12.55
CA GLY A 84 4.77 -7.12 11.60
C GLY A 84 3.32 -6.74 11.94
N LEU A 85 2.72 -7.32 12.97
CA LEU A 85 1.34 -7.08 13.41
C LEU A 85 1.27 -6.55 14.85
N GLY A 86 2.26 -5.75 15.26
CA GLY A 86 2.33 -5.19 16.61
C GLY A 86 2.50 -6.24 17.70
N ASP A 87 3.14 -7.36 17.37
CA ASP A 87 3.35 -8.53 18.24
C ASP A 87 2.07 -9.19 18.74
N VAL A 88 0.95 -8.96 18.05
CA VAL A 88 -0.31 -9.66 18.27
C VAL A 88 -0.23 -11.03 17.60
N GLU A 89 -0.46 -12.09 18.38
CA GLU A 89 -0.46 -13.46 17.86
C GLU A 89 -1.79 -13.81 17.18
N LEU A 90 -1.69 -14.31 15.95
CA LEU A 90 -2.80 -14.90 15.22
C LEU A 90 -2.62 -16.43 15.15
N PRO A 91 -3.70 -17.22 15.00
CA PRO A 91 -3.58 -18.66 14.75
C PRO A 91 -2.75 -18.95 13.50
N GLU A 92 -2.12 -20.13 13.43
CA GLU A 92 -1.48 -20.60 12.21
C GLU A 92 -2.51 -20.69 11.07
N PRO A 93 -2.18 -20.20 9.86
CA PRO A 93 -3.10 -20.29 8.75
C PRO A 93 -3.24 -21.76 8.31
N ALA A 94 -4.46 -22.15 7.96
CA ALA A 94 -4.74 -23.44 7.31
C ALA A 94 -4.32 -23.43 5.84
N ALA A 95 -4.34 -22.26 5.18
CA ALA A 95 -3.92 -22.10 3.80
C ALA A 95 -2.38 -22.01 3.67
N ALA A 96 -1.89 -22.40 2.50
CA ALA A 96 -0.50 -22.22 2.08
C ALA A 96 -0.45 -21.24 0.90
N PRO A 97 0.68 -20.51 0.69
CA PRO A 97 0.81 -19.69 -0.49
C PRO A 97 0.81 -20.56 -1.75
N VAL A 98 0.31 -20.02 -2.87
CA VAL A 98 0.37 -20.68 -4.17
C VAL A 98 1.82 -20.76 -4.66
N GLU A 99 2.10 -21.74 -5.53
CA GLU A 99 3.45 -21.98 -6.08
C GLU A 99 3.95 -20.85 -6.98
N GLN A 100 3.04 -20.11 -7.62
CA GLN A 100 3.37 -18.98 -8.48
C GLN A 100 3.96 -17.83 -7.65
N SER A 101 4.95 -17.14 -8.19
CA SER A 101 5.39 -15.88 -7.60
C SER A 101 4.30 -14.81 -7.68
N ALA A 102 4.35 -13.80 -6.81
CA ALA A 102 3.42 -12.67 -6.85
C ALA A 102 3.35 -12.01 -8.24
N ALA A 103 4.50 -11.78 -8.87
CA ALA A 103 4.59 -11.20 -10.21
C ALA A 103 3.93 -12.08 -11.29
N GLU A 104 4.16 -13.40 -11.25
CA GLU A 104 3.51 -14.35 -12.18
C GLU A 104 1.99 -14.40 -11.97
N LEU A 105 1.54 -14.45 -10.72
CA LEU A 105 0.10 -14.42 -10.41
C LEU A 105 -0.55 -13.14 -10.94
N LEU A 106 0.08 -11.98 -10.75
CA LEU A 106 -0.44 -10.71 -11.27
C LEU A 106 -0.56 -10.73 -12.80
N VAL A 107 0.49 -11.16 -13.50
CA VAL A 107 0.48 -11.25 -14.97
C VAL A 107 -0.61 -12.20 -15.46
N ASP A 108 -0.79 -13.34 -14.81
CA ASP A 108 -1.86 -14.28 -15.15
C ASP A 108 -3.25 -13.69 -14.93
N ARG A 109 -3.46 -12.94 -13.84
CA ARG A 109 -4.72 -12.24 -13.59
C ARG A 109 -4.97 -11.16 -14.64
N ALA A 110 -3.97 -10.35 -14.97
CA ALA A 110 -4.06 -9.32 -15.99
C ALA A 110 -4.41 -9.91 -17.37
N ARG A 111 -3.72 -10.97 -17.80
CA ARG A 111 -3.98 -11.64 -19.10
C ARG A 111 -5.34 -12.33 -19.15
N SER A 112 -5.81 -12.90 -18.04
CA SER A 112 -7.10 -13.60 -18.00
C SER A 112 -8.30 -12.66 -18.07
N ALA A 113 -8.14 -11.38 -17.68
CA ALA A 113 -9.21 -10.40 -17.73
C ALA A 113 -8.67 -8.97 -18.02
N PRO A 114 -8.17 -8.71 -19.24
CA PRO A 114 -7.52 -7.44 -19.60
C PRO A 114 -8.43 -6.22 -19.37
N GLY A 115 -7.86 -5.16 -18.79
CA GLY A 115 -8.53 -3.89 -18.49
C GLY A 115 -9.51 -3.94 -17.32
N THR A 116 -9.63 -5.07 -16.62
CA THR A 116 -10.62 -5.25 -15.53
C THR A 116 -10.03 -5.50 -14.15
N VAL A 117 -8.74 -5.85 -14.07
CA VAL A 117 -8.04 -6.08 -12.81
C VAL A 117 -7.36 -4.79 -12.40
N ASP A 118 -7.84 -4.20 -11.31
CA ASP A 118 -7.17 -3.09 -10.66
C ASP A 118 -6.09 -3.61 -9.70
N VAL A 119 -5.02 -2.84 -9.52
CA VAL A 119 -3.93 -3.16 -8.59
C VAL A 119 -3.89 -2.15 -7.47
N LEU A 120 -3.83 -2.65 -6.23
CA LEU A 120 -3.49 -1.87 -5.05
C LEU A 120 -2.09 -2.25 -4.60
N ALA A 121 -1.12 -1.37 -4.80
CA ALA A 121 0.25 -1.56 -4.34
C ALA A 121 0.48 -0.80 -3.03
N LEU A 122 0.65 -1.54 -1.95
CA LEU A 122 0.79 -1.07 -0.56
C LEU A 122 2.21 -1.21 -0.01
N GLY A 123 3.05 -1.98 -0.70
CA GLY A 123 4.46 -2.17 -0.33
C GLY A 123 5.45 -1.70 -1.39
N PRO A 124 6.74 -2.05 -1.24
CA PRO A 124 7.75 -1.79 -2.26
C PRO A 124 7.37 -2.38 -3.62
N LEU A 125 7.45 -1.56 -4.67
CA LEU A 125 6.94 -1.84 -6.03
C LEU A 125 7.66 -2.94 -6.81
N THR A 126 8.45 -3.77 -6.13
CA THR A 126 9.34 -4.75 -6.73
C THR A 126 8.58 -5.83 -7.48
N ASN A 127 7.50 -6.36 -6.91
CA ASN A 127 6.68 -7.37 -7.58
C ASN A 127 6.04 -6.80 -8.86
N LEU A 128 5.55 -5.56 -8.82
CA LEU A 128 4.97 -4.89 -9.99
C LEU A 128 6.02 -4.60 -11.07
N ALA A 129 7.23 -4.20 -10.70
CA ALA A 129 8.34 -4.04 -11.64
C ALA A 129 8.78 -5.37 -12.27
N LEU A 130 8.78 -6.46 -11.50
CA LEU A 130 9.04 -7.80 -12.02
C LEU A 130 7.90 -8.29 -12.94
N ALA A 131 6.64 -8.01 -12.59
CA ALA A 131 5.49 -8.32 -13.44
C ALA A 131 5.57 -7.56 -14.78
N LEU A 132 5.96 -6.29 -14.75
CA LEU A 132 6.22 -5.48 -15.95
C LEU A 132 7.37 -6.05 -16.80
N SER A 133 8.39 -6.64 -16.18
CA SER A 133 9.48 -7.31 -16.89
C SER A 133 9.01 -8.60 -17.58
N ILE A 134 8.10 -9.36 -16.95
CA ILE A 134 7.48 -10.57 -17.52
C ILE A 134 6.52 -10.21 -18.65
N GLU A 135 5.75 -9.14 -18.49
CA GLU A 135 4.74 -8.66 -19.44
C GLU A 135 4.90 -7.15 -19.68
N PRO A 136 5.71 -6.74 -20.68
CA PRO A 136 5.90 -5.32 -20.97
C PRO A 136 4.64 -4.55 -21.37
N ALA A 137 3.59 -5.26 -21.84
CA ALA A 137 2.29 -4.67 -22.14
C ALA A 137 1.37 -4.59 -20.90
N LEU A 138 1.86 -4.92 -19.70
CA LEU A 138 1.07 -4.91 -18.46
C LEU A 138 0.29 -3.60 -18.21
N PRO A 139 0.81 -2.39 -18.54
CA PRO A 139 0.05 -1.15 -18.42
C PRO A 139 -1.24 -1.11 -19.26
N GLU A 140 -1.29 -1.86 -20.37
CA GLU A 140 -2.47 -1.95 -21.23
C GLU A 140 -3.46 -3.05 -20.77
N LEU A 141 -2.99 -3.97 -19.91
CA LEU A 141 -3.77 -5.12 -19.44
C LEU A 141 -4.39 -4.92 -18.06
N LEU A 142 -3.85 -4.01 -17.25
CA LEU A 142 -4.45 -3.65 -15.97
C LEU A 142 -5.51 -2.57 -16.15
N GLY A 143 -6.43 -2.49 -15.20
CA GLY A 143 -7.28 -1.33 -15.02
C GLY A 143 -6.46 -0.19 -14.40
N ARG A 144 -6.88 0.25 -13.22
CA ARG A 144 -6.18 1.26 -12.44
C ARG A 144 -5.11 0.63 -11.56
N VAL A 145 -4.02 1.36 -11.33
CA VAL A 145 -3.00 1.04 -10.32
C VAL A 145 -3.01 2.14 -9.26
N VAL A 146 -3.36 1.81 -8.01
CA VAL A 146 -3.23 2.76 -6.89
C VAL A 146 -2.02 2.36 -6.06
N ILE A 147 -1.12 3.32 -5.87
CA ILE A 147 0.17 3.11 -5.20
C ILE A 147 0.17 3.92 -3.91
N MET A 148 0.31 3.26 -2.77
CA MET A 148 0.72 3.91 -1.54
C MET A 148 2.24 4.05 -1.56
N GLY A 149 2.72 5.29 -1.62
CA GLY A 149 4.15 5.54 -1.56
C GLY A 149 4.55 6.91 -2.06
N GLY A 150 5.78 7.28 -1.76
CA GLY A 150 6.36 8.55 -2.16
C GLY A 150 6.04 9.72 -1.22
N ALA A 151 6.79 10.80 -1.41
CA ALA A 151 6.64 12.07 -0.72
C ALA A 151 7.12 13.19 -1.67
N VAL A 152 6.18 13.87 -2.32
CA VAL A 152 6.48 14.86 -3.38
C VAL A 152 6.54 16.26 -2.79
N ARG A 153 5.53 16.63 -1.98
CA ARG A 153 5.42 17.92 -1.28
C ARG A 153 5.59 17.77 0.24
N HIS A 154 5.88 16.57 0.71
CA HIS A 154 6.05 16.24 2.12
C HIS A 154 7.47 15.70 2.39
N PRO A 155 8.03 15.85 3.60
CA PRO A 155 9.23 15.12 4.01
C PRO A 155 9.05 13.58 3.94
N GLY A 156 10.16 12.85 3.81
CA GLY A 156 10.14 11.39 3.91
C GLY A 156 9.92 10.89 5.34
N ASN A 157 9.62 9.60 5.48
CA ASN A 157 9.45 8.91 6.77
C ASN A 157 10.58 7.90 7.08
N THR A 158 11.32 7.44 6.05
CA THR A 158 12.49 6.55 6.21
C THR A 158 13.79 7.33 6.19
N THR A 159 13.91 8.26 5.26
CA THR A 159 14.94 9.30 5.26
C THR A 159 14.24 10.66 5.27
N PRO A 160 14.97 11.78 5.45
CA PRO A 160 14.35 13.10 5.36
C PRO A 160 13.60 13.37 4.03
N TRP A 161 13.91 12.62 2.96
CA TRP A 161 13.42 12.87 1.60
C TRP A 161 12.67 11.70 0.96
N ALA A 162 12.79 10.50 1.52
CA ALA A 162 12.25 9.28 0.92
C ALA A 162 11.22 8.61 1.86
N GLU A 163 10.10 8.26 1.26
CA GLU A 163 9.06 7.42 1.85
C GLU A 163 9.51 5.95 1.81
N ALA A 164 9.08 5.15 2.80
CA ALA A 164 9.52 3.78 3.04
C ALA A 164 9.40 2.84 1.84
N ASN A 165 8.24 2.75 1.17
CA ASN A 165 8.01 1.86 0.04
C ASN A 165 8.91 2.21 -1.14
N ILE A 166 9.02 3.49 -1.48
CA ILE A 166 9.90 3.95 -2.56
C ILE A 166 11.37 3.80 -2.18
N ALA A 167 11.74 4.06 -0.92
CA ALA A 167 13.11 3.92 -0.44
C ALA A 167 13.58 2.46 -0.38
N ALA A 168 12.64 1.53 -0.17
CA ALA A 168 12.91 0.09 -0.10
C ALA A 168 13.35 -0.47 -1.46
N ASP A 169 12.73 -0.02 -2.56
CA ASP A 169 13.19 -0.32 -3.93
C ASP A 169 13.00 0.87 -4.89
N PRO A 170 13.96 1.82 -4.92
CA PRO A 170 13.89 2.99 -5.77
C PRO A 170 13.89 2.64 -7.27
N GLU A 171 14.63 1.59 -7.67
CA GLU A 171 14.70 1.15 -9.07
C GLU A 171 13.36 0.63 -9.56
N ALA A 172 12.69 -0.20 -8.75
CA ALA A 172 11.36 -0.69 -9.08
C ALA A 172 10.35 0.45 -9.18
N ALA A 173 10.42 1.40 -8.24
CA ALA A 173 9.54 2.56 -8.24
C ALA A 173 9.75 3.47 -9.46
N GLU A 174 11.00 3.75 -9.86
CA GLU A 174 11.28 4.53 -11.07
C GLU A 174 10.74 3.83 -12.33
N ALA A 175 10.91 2.51 -12.41
CA ALA A 175 10.42 1.71 -13.53
C ALA A 175 8.89 1.74 -13.62
N VAL A 176 8.18 1.49 -12.51
CA VAL A 176 6.71 1.46 -12.46
C VAL A 176 6.12 2.84 -12.75
N LEU A 177 6.61 3.90 -12.10
CA LEU A 177 6.08 5.26 -12.31
C LEU A 177 6.36 5.80 -13.72
N GLY A 178 7.34 5.23 -14.43
CA GLY A 178 7.66 5.57 -15.81
C GLY A 178 7.00 4.67 -16.87
N ALA A 179 6.28 3.63 -16.47
CA ALA A 179 5.79 2.58 -17.37
C ALA A 179 4.49 2.92 -18.12
N GLY A 180 3.76 3.96 -17.69
CA GLY A 180 2.53 4.39 -18.34
C GLY A 180 1.26 3.66 -17.88
N PHE A 181 1.24 3.16 -16.64
CA PHE A 181 0.00 2.70 -15.99
C PHE A 181 -1.00 3.87 -15.79
N ASP A 182 -2.31 3.60 -15.79
CA ASP A 182 -3.32 4.50 -15.17
C ASP A 182 -3.10 4.49 -13.65
N ALA A 183 -2.11 5.25 -13.19
CA ALA A 183 -1.60 5.19 -11.83
C ALA A 183 -2.03 6.40 -11.00
N ALA A 184 -2.48 6.15 -9.77
CA ALA A 184 -2.66 7.18 -8.75
C ALA A 184 -1.71 6.96 -7.57
N LEU A 185 -0.99 8.01 -7.19
CA LEU A 185 -0.03 8.03 -6.10
C LEU A 185 -0.67 8.63 -4.85
N VAL A 186 -0.86 7.78 -3.83
CA VAL A 186 -1.33 8.14 -2.49
C VAL A 186 -0.10 8.29 -1.59
N ALA A 187 0.56 9.43 -1.74
CA ALA A 187 1.82 9.76 -1.09
C ALA A 187 1.66 10.29 0.34
N LEU A 188 2.78 10.43 1.07
CA LEU A 188 2.82 11.08 2.38
C LEU A 188 2.20 12.48 2.38
N ASP A 189 2.21 13.15 1.23
CA ASP A 189 1.48 14.36 0.91
C ASP A 189 0.06 14.38 1.47
N VAL A 190 -0.69 13.28 1.32
CA VAL A 190 -2.07 13.16 1.80
C VAL A 190 -2.19 12.26 3.04
N THR A 191 -1.46 11.15 3.09
CA THR A 191 -1.63 10.17 4.18
C THR A 191 -1.19 10.71 5.53
N MET A 192 -0.19 11.60 5.59
CA MET A 192 0.27 12.21 6.84
C MET A 192 -0.70 13.29 7.38
N ARG A 193 -1.71 13.67 6.59
CA ARG A 193 -2.81 14.55 7.00
C ARG A 193 -4.10 13.77 7.31
N THR A 194 -4.19 12.51 6.89
CA THR A 194 -5.33 11.63 7.15
C THR A 194 -5.01 10.69 8.31
N VAL A 195 -5.32 11.15 9.53
CA VAL A 195 -4.88 10.49 10.76
C VAL A 195 -6.05 9.93 11.58
N ALA A 196 -5.90 8.70 12.06
CA ALA A 196 -6.79 8.11 13.04
C ALA A 196 -6.57 8.79 14.39
N THR A 197 -7.49 9.68 14.75
CA THR A 197 -7.43 10.42 16.01
C THR A 197 -7.66 9.50 17.21
N GLY A 198 -7.18 9.89 18.39
CA GLY A 198 -7.47 9.17 19.63
C GLY A 198 -8.96 8.90 19.85
N ALA A 199 -9.84 9.85 19.50
CA ALA A 199 -11.29 9.66 19.60
C ALA A 199 -11.83 8.56 18.67
N TRP A 200 -11.32 8.48 17.43
CA TRP A 200 -11.69 7.43 16.50
C TRP A 200 -11.18 6.05 16.98
N LEU A 201 -9.93 6.00 17.47
CA LEU A 201 -9.32 4.78 18.03
C LEU A 201 -10.10 4.26 19.26
N ASP A 202 -10.56 5.15 20.13
CA ASP A 202 -11.39 4.77 21.28
C ASP A 202 -12.74 4.23 20.84
N GLY A 203 -13.31 4.79 19.76
CA GLY A 203 -14.54 4.29 19.13
C GLY A 203 -14.43 2.86 18.61
N LEU A 204 -13.27 2.47 18.05
CA LEU A 204 -13.05 1.10 17.57
C LEU A 204 -13.15 0.06 18.68
N SER A 205 -12.69 0.40 19.89
CA SER A 205 -12.71 -0.52 21.04
C SER A 205 -14.14 -0.89 21.48
N GLY A 206 -15.13 -0.08 21.09
CA GLY A 206 -16.55 -0.33 21.33
C GLY A 206 -17.23 -1.24 20.30
N ILE A 207 -16.56 -1.59 19.20
CA ILE A 207 -17.11 -2.45 18.16
C ILE A 207 -16.93 -3.92 18.57
N ALA A 208 -18.04 -4.66 18.63
CA ALA A 208 -18.01 -6.08 18.97
C ALA A 208 -17.52 -6.92 17.78
N GLY A 209 -16.82 -8.02 18.09
CA GLY A 209 -16.41 -9.00 17.09
C GLY A 209 -14.90 -9.07 16.91
N ARG A 210 -14.42 -10.26 16.55
CA ARG A 210 -12.98 -10.56 16.45
C ARG A 210 -12.27 -9.65 15.46
N ARG A 211 -12.91 -9.36 14.33
CA ARG A 211 -12.40 -8.48 13.27
C ARG A 211 -12.00 -7.09 13.81
N ALA A 212 -12.94 -6.38 14.43
CA ALA A 212 -12.68 -5.06 14.99
C ALA A 212 -11.69 -5.11 16.15
N GLN A 213 -11.90 -6.06 17.07
CA GLN A 213 -11.09 -6.18 18.29
C GLN A 213 -9.63 -6.42 17.94
N THR A 214 -9.33 -7.43 17.13
CA THR A 214 -7.97 -7.77 16.69
C THR A 214 -7.32 -6.61 15.90
N THR A 215 -8.08 -5.95 15.01
CA THR A 215 -7.57 -4.77 14.27
C THR A 215 -7.21 -3.62 15.22
N ALA A 216 -8.02 -3.37 16.25
CA ALA A 216 -7.71 -2.39 17.28
C ALA A 216 -6.47 -2.77 18.09
N GLU A 217 -6.16 -4.06 18.24
CA GLU A 217 -4.94 -4.51 18.92
C GLU A 217 -3.68 -4.17 18.13
N PHE A 218 -3.68 -4.45 16.81
CA PHE A 218 -2.59 -4.08 15.92
C PHE A 218 -2.30 -2.58 16.02
N LEU A 219 -3.35 -1.75 15.95
CA LEU A 219 -3.24 -0.29 15.99
C LEU A 219 -2.64 0.27 17.28
N ARG A 220 -2.70 -0.45 18.41
CA ARG A 220 -2.09 0.04 19.66
C ARG A 220 -0.59 0.27 19.50
N PHE A 221 0.10 -0.73 18.95
CA PHE A 221 1.55 -0.65 18.71
C PHE A 221 1.88 0.50 17.74
N TYR A 222 1.12 0.60 16.65
CA TYR A 222 1.31 1.62 15.62
C TYR A 222 1.04 3.03 16.15
N THR A 223 0.00 3.19 16.97
CA THR A 223 -0.35 4.46 17.61
C THR A 223 0.74 4.91 18.58
N ASP A 224 1.35 3.99 19.34
CA ASP A 224 2.44 4.33 20.26
C ASP A 224 3.67 4.86 19.53
N TRP A 225 3.98 4.29 18.35
CA TRP A 225 5.02 4.80 17.47
C TRP A 225 4.68 6.21 16.96
N TYR A 226 3.50 6.38 16.34
CA TYR A 226 3.09 7.65 15.76
C TYR A 226 2.80 8.76 16.77
N THR A 227 2.48 8.41 18.03
CA THR A 227 2.35 9.39 19.10
C THR A 227 3.65 10.18 19.30
N ARG A 228 4.81 9.54 19.08
CA ARG A 228 6.12 10.22 19.13
C ARG A 228 6.37 11.12 17.92
N VAL A 229 5.80 10.75 16.77
CA VAL A 229 5.91 11.50 15.51
C VAL A 229 5.03 12.75 15.56
N PHE A 230 3.77 12.61 15.99
CA PHE A 230 2.79 13.69 15.98
C PHE A 230 2.73 14.49 17.30
N GLY A 231 3.31 13.98 18.39
CA GLY A 231 3.23 14.60 19.72
C GLY A 231 1.84 14.48 20.37
N VAL A 232 0.90 13.77 19.74
CA VAL A 232 -0.46 13.50 20.24
C VAL A 232 -0.85 12.08 19.83
N ARG A 233 -1.74 11.46 20.60
CA ARG A 233 -2.22 10.09 20.33
C ARG A 233 -3.04 10.03 19.05
N GLN A 234 -2.38 9.63 17.97
CA GLN A 234 -2.95 9.37 16.64
C GLN A 234 -1.96 8.57 15.79
N CYS A 235 -2.41 7.98 14.68
CA CYS A 235 -1.56 7.37 13.66
C CYS A 235 -2.02 7.75 12.25
N ALA A 236 -1.09 7.75 11.29
CA ALA A 236 -1.42 7.98 9.89
C ALA A 236 -2.07 6.73 9.28
N MET A 237 -2.99 6.93 8.34
CA MET A 237 -3.72 5.84 7.67
C MET A 237 -3.24 5.75 6.22
N HIS A 238 -2.09 5.11 6.01
CA HIS A 238 -1.44 5.02 4.70
C HIS A 238 -2.22 4.10 3.74
N ASP A 239 -2.10 2.81 3.95
CA ASP A 239 -2.66 1.78 3.06
C ASP A 239 -4.18 1.74 3.05
N PRO A 240 -4.88 1.92 4.19
CA PRO A 240 -6.34 1.94 4.17
C PRO A 240 -6.87 3.14 3.37
N LEU A 241 -6.15 4.27 3.36
CA LEU A 241 -6.53 5.40 2.50
C LEU A 241 -6.33 5.07 1.03
N ALA A 242 -5.22 4.40 0.67
CA ALA A 242 -5.00 3.96 -0.71
C ALA A 242 -6.09 2.97 -1.17
N ALA A 243 -6.48 2.03 -0.31
CA ALA A 243 -7.60 1.13 -0.58
C ALA A 243 -8.93 1.91 -0.79
N ALA A 244 -9.22 2.89 0.05
CA ALA A 244 -10.43 3.72 -0.08
C ALA A 244 -10.43 4.57 -1.36
N VAL A 245 -9.29 5.17 -1.73
CA VAL A 245 -9.14 5.92 -3.00
C VAL A 245 -9.28 5.02 -4.22
N LEU A 246 -8.87 3.75 -4.11
CA LEU A 246 -9.05 2.77 -5.17
C LEU A 246 -10.54 2.43 -5.36
N LEU A 247 -11.26 2.14 -4.27
CA LEU A 247 -12.68 1.77 -4.32
C LEU A 247 -13.59 2.94 -4.71
N ASP A 248 -13.22 4.17 -4.34
CA ASP A 248 -14.04 5.35 -4.62
C ASP A 248 -13.22 6.58 -4.99
N ARG A 249 -13.31 6.96 -6.27
CA ARG A 249 -12.67 8.16 -6.82
C ARG A 249 -13.30 9.45 -6.28
N GLU A 250 -14.55 9.45 -5.84
CA GLU A 250 -15.23 10.64 -5.30
C GLU A 250 -14.69 11.03 -3.91
N LEU A 251 -13.95 10.14 -3.25
CA LEU A 251 -13.25 10.46 -2.00
C LEU A 251 -12.14 11.50 -2.21
N VAL A 252 -11.58 11.57 -3.43
CA VAL A 252 -10.48 12.48 -3.77
C VAL A 252 -11.03 13.89 -4.01
N THR A 253 -10.59 14.83 -3.17
CA THR A 253 -11.04 16.24 -3.23
C THR A 253 -10.07 17.14 -3.98
N ASP A 254 -8.83 16.71 -4.15
CA ASP A 254 -7.78 17.41 -4.89
C ASP A 254 -6.79 16.41 -5.48
N ALA A 255 -6.44 16.59 -6.76
CA ALA A 255 -5.47 15.76 -7.46
C ALA A 255 -4.86 16.50 -8.66
N GLU A 256 -3.65 16.11 -9.03
CA GLU A 256 -2.93 16.67 -10.16
C GLU A 256 -2.27 15.57 -11.01
N GLU A 257 -2.48 15.61 -12.32
CA GLU A 257 -1.72 14.80 -13.29
C GLU A 257 -0.31 15.39 -13.47
N ILE A 258 0.71 14.64 -13.06
CA ILE A 258 2.08 15.12 -13.11
C ILE A 258 3.09 13.98 -13.33
N PRO A 259 4.12 14.17 -14.18
CA PRO A 259 5.22 13.22 -14.26
C PRO A 259 6.02 13.16 -12.96
N VAL A 260 6.15 11.96 -12.38
CA VAL A 260 6.89 11.72 -11.14
C VAL A 260 8.07 10.80 -11.42
N ARG A 261 9.27 11.18 -10.97
CA ARG A 261 10.52 10.40 -11.06
C ARG A 261 11.01 10.01 -9.67
N VAL A 262 11.88 9.01 -9.60
CA VAL A 262 12.59 8.63 -8.38
C VAL A 262 14.09 8.88 -8.56
N GLU A 263 14.71 9.56 -7.60
CA GLU A 263 16.16 9.77 -7.61
C GLU A 263 16.89 8.46 -7.27
N LEU A 264 17.76 7.99 -8.17
CA LEU A 264 18.46 6.70 -8.03
C LEU A 264 19.93 6.83 -7.64
N ARG A 265 20.56 7.99 -7.88
CA ARG A 265 22.02 8.15 -7.82
C ARG A 265 22.50 9.05 -6.69
N GLY A 266 21.66 9.97 -6.22
CA GLY A 266 22.03 10.96 -5.20
C GLY A 266 22.56 10.34 -3.91
N GLU A 267 23.59 10.95 -3.31
CA GLU A 267 24.16 10.50 -2.02
C GLU A 267 23.16 10.65 -0.87
N TYR A 268 22.40 11.74 -0.85
CA TYR A 268 21.46 12.09 0.23
C TYR A 268 19.99 11.90 -0.15
N THR A 269 19.66 11.97 -1.43
CA THR A 269 18.28 12.07 -1.93
C THR A 269 17.82 10.80 -2.66
N ARG A 270 18.62 9.73 -2.66
CA ARG A 270 18.19 8.45 -3.24
C ARG A 270 16.86 7.98 -2.64
N GLY A 271 15.92 7.60 -3.50
CA GLY A 271 14.55 7.22 -3.15
C GLY A 271 13.58 8.39 -3.05
N GLN A 272 14.03 9.64 -3.25
CA GLN A 272 13.13 10.80 -3.29
C GLN A 272 12.25 10.75 -4.54
N THR A 273 10.94 10.93 -4.37
CA THR A 273 9.99 11.17 -5.47
C THR A 273 9.99 12.64 -5.87
N ILE A 274 10.25 12.92 -7.15
CA ILE A 274 10.47 14.26 -7.68
C ILE A 274 9.46 14.55 -8.78
N ALA A 275 8.81 15.70 -8.71
CA ALA A 275 7.91 16.23 -9.73
C ALA A 275 8.24 17.70 -10.01
N ASP A 276 8.04 18.18 -11.24
CA ASP A 276 8.24 19.60 -11.57
C ASP A 276 7.01 20.42 -11.18
N LEU A 277 7.04 20.98 -9.97
CA LEU A 277 5.95 21.75 -9.37
C LEU A 277 5.94 23.24 -9.77
N ARG A 278 6.82 23.67 -10.68
CA ARG A 278 6.92 25.08 -11.07
C ARG A 278 5.72 25.47 -11.95
N PRO A 279 5.23 26.72 -11.89
CA PRO A 279 4.16 27.21 -12.76
C PRO A 279 4.50 27.14 -14.27
N ASN A 280 5.78 27.32 -14.62
CA ASN A 280 6.28 27.28 -15.99
C ASN A 280 7.06 25.98 -16.24
N ARG A 281 6.48 24.83 -15.88
CA ARG A 281 7.11 23.52 -16.11
C ARG A 281 7.30 23.23 -17.60
N ASP A 282 8.29 22.40 -17.91
CA ASP A 282 8.54 21.99 -19.29
C ASP A 282 7.37 21.15 -19.82
N LEU A 283 6.61 21.70 -20.75
CA LEU A 283 5.51 21.00 -21.41
C LEU A 283 6.00 19.96 -22.43
N GLY A 284 7.30 19.90 -22.69
CA GLY A 284 7.95 18.91 -23.54
C GLY A 284 8.33 17.61 -22.82
N ASP A 285 8.11 17.49 -21.50
CA ASP A 285 8.35 16.24 -20.78
C ASP A 285 7.38 15.15 -21.27
N GLN A 286 7.92 14.12 -21.93
CA GLN A 286 7.15 13.01 -22.47
C GLN A 286 6.98 11.86 -21.48
N ARG A 287 7.51 11.98 -20.25
CA ARG A 287 7.29 10.95 -19.23
C ARG A 287 5.78 10.83 -18.94
N PRO A 288 5.22 9.61 -18.89
CA PRO A 288 3.84 9.41 -18.48
C PRO A 288 3.54 10.10 -17.14
N ALA A 289 2.41 10.79 -17.08
CA ALA A 289 1.93 11.38 -15.86
C ALA A 289 1.27 10.31 -14.97
N VAL A 290 1.28 10.56 -13.67
CA VAL A 290 0.47 9.84 -12.69
C VAL A 290 -0.43 10.83 -11.96
N THR A 291 -1.56 10.37 -11.45
CA THR A 291 -2.44 11.17 -10.59
C THR A 291 -1.80 11.30 -9.20
N LEU A 292 -1.23 12.45 -8.85
CA LEU A 292 -0.81 12.73 -7.47
C LEU A 292 -2.03 13.16 -6.65
N VAL A 293 -2.41 12.38 -5.64
CA VAL A 293 -3.54 12.70 -4.76
C VAL A 293 -3.13 13.79 -3.75
N GLY A 294 -3.77 14.95 -3.84
CA GLY A 294 -3.50 16.13 -3.02
C GLY A 294 -4.46 16.33 -1.85
N GLY A 295 -5.65 15.72 -1.89
CA GLY A 295 -6.66 15.85 -0.85
C GLY A 295 -7.72 14.75 -0.89
N VAL A 296 -8.28 14.44 0.27
CA VAL A 296 -9.36 13.46 0.46
C VAL A 296 -10.40 13.96 1.45
N ASP A 297 -11.63 13.47 1.35
CA ASP A 297 -12.64 13.63 2.41
C ASP A 297 -12.34 12.67 3.57
N GLY A 298 -11.62 13.17 4.57
CA GLY A 298 -11.22 12.39 5.73
C GLY A 298 -12.39 11.88 6.58
N ASP A 299 -13.46 12.66 6.72
CA ASP A 299 -14.63 12.27 7.51
C ASP A 299 -15.38 11.12 6.84
N ALA A 300 -15.58 11.21 5.52
CA ALA A 300 -16.16 10.14 4.72
C ALA A 300 -15.30 8.87 4.78
N PHE A 301 -13.97 9.01 4.68
CA PHE A 301 -13.02 7.91 4.82
C PHE A 301 -13.14 7.20 6.16
N PHE A 302 -13.03 7.93 7.28
CA PHE A 302 -13.09 7.31 8.61
C PHE A 302 -14.44 6.70 8.93
N LYS A 303 -15.53 7.28 8.42
CA LYS A 303 -16.86 6.67 8.53
C LYS A 303 -16.89 5.30 7.84
N ARG A 304 -16.38 5.19 6.61
CA ARG A 304 -16.30 3.92 5.86
C ARG A 304 -15.44 2.90 6.57
N MET A 305 -14.28 3.32 7.09
CA MET A 305 -13.40 2.43 7.87
C MET A 305 -14.10 1.88 9.12
N THR A 306 -14.84 2.72 9.85
CA THR A 306 -15.64 2.26 10.99
C THR A 306 -16.73 1.30 10.56
N ASP A 307 -17.45 1.60 9.47
CA ASP A 307 -18.52 0.74 8.96
C ASP A 307 -17.99 -0.63 8.50
N ALA A 308 -16.83 -0.68 7.85
CA ALA A 308 -16.18 -1.91 7.40
C ALA A 308 -15.65 -2.79 8.55
N LEU A 309 -15.41 -2.22 9.73
CA LEU A 309 -14.94 -2.98 10.90
C LEU A 309 -16.07 -3.55 11.76
N ARG A 310 -17.31 -3.06 11.58
CA ARG A 310 -18.50 -3.62 12.25
C ARG A 310 -18.86 -5.00 11.69
#